data_AF-A0A836ZRD5-F1
#
_entry.id   AF-A0A836ZRD5-F1
#
_cell.length_a   1.000
_cell.length_b   1.000
_cell.length_c   1.000
_cell.angle_alpha   90.00
_cell.angle_beta   90.00
_cell.angle_gamma   90.00
#
_symmetry.space_group_name_H-M   'P 1'
#
loop_
_entity.id
_entity.type
_entity.pdbx_description
1 polymer ?
#
loop_
_entity_poly.entity_id
_entity_poly.type
_entity_poly.pdbx_seq_one_letter_code
_entity_poly.pdbx_strand_id
1 'polypeptide(L)'
;MSKALGDHEVVREEKSRSAKGANRRDRTDRERVVMPSEIVSMPDLTAIVAFAGDRPIARTKLEFQQFKQQVPSFVERNAAFGG
;
A
#
# COMPACT_ATOMS: atom_id res chain seq x y z
N MET A 1 -8.73 5.33 3.90
CA MET A 1 -7.82 4.77 2.87
C MET A 1 -8.24 3.37 2.42
N SER A 2 -8.34 2.36 3.30
CA SER A 2 -8.70 0.97 2.91
C SER A 2 -9.92 0.84 1.99
N LYS A 3 -11.03 1.55 2.28
CA LYS A 3 -12.22 1.57 1.39
C LYS A 3 -11.94 2.04 -0.04
N ALA A 4 -10.96 2.94 -0.23
CA ALA A 4 -10.59 3.48 -1.54
C ALA A 4 -9.73 2.51 -2.36
N LEU A 5 -9.03 1.57 -1.69
CA LEU A 5 -8.25 0.51 -2.35
C LEU A 5 -9.13 -0.65 -2.85
N GLY A 6 -10.42 -0.65 -2.49
CA GLY A 6 -11.41 -1.58 -2.99
C GLY A 6 -11.52 -2.89 -2.22
N ASP A 7 -12.45 -3.71 -2.69
CA ASP A 7 -12.72 -5.06 -2.24
C ASP A 7 -12.51 -6.01 -3.41
N HIS A 8 -12.13 -7.26 -3.15
CA HIS A 8 -12.14 -8.33 -4.14
C HIS A 8 -13.04 -9.48 -3.70
N GLU A 9 -13.47 -10.29 -4.66
CA GLU A 9 -14.19 -11.53 -4.41
C GLU A 9 -13.22 -12.68 -4.67
N VAL A 10 -13.08 -13.58 -3.70
CA VAL A 10 -12.11 -14.67 -3.73
C VAL A 10 -12.82 -15.99 -3.47
N VAL A 11 -12.57 -16.96 -4.33
CA VAL A 11 -12.96 -18.35 -4.09
C VAL A 11 -11.85 -19.05 -3.32
N ARG A 12 -12.15 -19.52 -2.12
CA ARG A 12 -11.23 -20.22 -1.23
C ARG A 12 -11.69 -21.65 -1.02
N GLU A 13 -10.73 -22.54 -0.92
CA GLU A 13 -10.97 -23.93 -0.59
C GLU A 13 -11.01 -24.11 0.93
N GLU A 14 -12.16 -24.49 1.46
CA GLU A 14 -12.33 -24.89 2.85
C GLU A 14 -12.09 -26.40 2.99
N LYS A 15 -11.00 -26.75 3.67
CA LYS A 15 -10.64 -28.15 3.99
C LYS A 15 -11.05 -28.45 5.42
N SER A 16 -11.88 -29.47 5.63
CA SER A 16 -12.14 -30.02 6.95
C SER A 16 -11.64 -31.46 7.03
N ARG A 17 -11.01 -31.81 8.16
CA ARG A 17 -10.57 -33.18 8.45
C ARG A 17 -11.24 -33.64 9.74
N SER A 18 -11.81 -34.84 9.69
CA SER A 18 -12.38 -35.54 10.83
C SER A 18 -11.81 -36.95 10.92
N ALA A 19 -12.02 -37.64 12.04
CA ALA A 19 -11.64 -39.04 12.20
C ALA A 19 -12.23 -39.98 11.12
N LYS A 20 -13.30 -39.57 10.43
CA LYS A 20 -13.96 -40.35 9.35
C LYS A 20 -13.54 -39.95 7.93
N GLY A 21 -12.67 -38.96 7.74
CA GLY A 21 -12.19 -38.55 6.42
C GLY A 21 -11.98 -37.05 6.26
N ALA A 22 -11.51 -36.67 5.06
CA ALA A 22 -11.29 -35.29 4.65
C ALA A 22 -12.39 -34.83 3.69
N ASN A 23 -12.90 -33.61 3.86
CA ASN A 23 -13.84 -32.97 2.96
C ASN A 23 -13.23 -31.65 2.43
N ARG A 24 -13.56 -31.32 1.18
CA ARG A 24 -13.13 -30.12 0.47
C ARG A 24 -14.38 -29.41 -0.07
N ARG A 25 -14.54 -28.13 0.23
CA ARG A 25 -15.63 -27.31 -0.30
C ARG A 25 -15.10 -25.96 -0.75
N ASP A 26 -15.57 -25.48 -1.88
CA ASP A 26 -15.25 -24.12 -2.33
C ASP A 26 -16.23 -23.13 -1.70
N ARG A 27 -15.69 -22.02 -1.22
CA ARG A 27 -16.42 -20.92 -0.59
C ARG A 27 -16.01 -19.61 -1.26
N THR A 28 -17.00 -18.81 -1.62
CA THR A 28 -16.77 -17.47 -2.18
C THR A 28 -16.95 -16.42 -1.09
N ASP A 29 -15.93 -15.58 -0.88
CA ASP A 29 -15.94 -14.52 0.12
C ASP A 29 -15.55 -13.18 -0.53
N ARG A 30 -16.21 -12.10 -0.07
CA ARG A 30 -15.86 -10.73 -0.44
C ARG A 30 -15.07 -10.09 0.71
N GLU A 31 -13.88 -9.58 0.41
CA GLU A 31 -12.98 -9.02 1.42
C GLU A 31 -12.25 -7.77 0.91
N ARG A 32 -11.76 -6.95 1.85
CA ARG A 32 -10.93 -5.77 1.54
C ARG A 32 -9.61 -6.25 0.96
N VAL A 33 -9.16 -5.64 -0.16
CA VAL A 33 -7.87 -5.99 -0.76
C VAL A 33 -6.71 -5.64 0.18
N VAL A 34 -6.85 -4.54 0.92
CA VAL A 34 -5.93 -4.14 1.99
C VAL A 34 -6.75 -3.75 3.22
N MET A 35 -6.51 -4.41 4.34
CA MET A 35 -7.21 -4.15 5.60
C MET A 35 -6.78 -2.80 6.21
N PRO A 36 -7.65 -2.13 7.00
CA PRO A 36 -7.24 -0.92 7.72
C PRO A 36 -6.03 -1.14 8.64
N SER A 37 -5.95 -2.30 9.28
CA SER A 37 -4.83 -2.66 10.15
C SER A 37 -3.50 -2.77 9.39
N GLU A 38 -3.51 -3.30 8.16
CA GLU A 38 -2.31 -3.39 7.32
C GLU A 38 -1.78 -2.02 6.89
N ILE A 39 -2.68 -1.04 6.73
CA ILE A 39 -2.28 0.34 6.42
C ILE A 39 -1.62 0.97 7.65
N VAL A 40 -2.17 0.73 8.84
CA VAL A 40 -1.64 1.27 10.10
C VAL A 40 -0.31 0.64 10.48
N SER A 41 -0.12 -0.65 10.26
CA SER A 41 1.12 -1.37 10.55
C SER A 41 2.14 -1.32 9.41
N MET A 42 1.89 -0.52 8.37
CA MET A 42 2.75 -0.45 7.21
C MET A 42 4.10 0.16 7.61
N PRO A 43 5.24 -0.48 7.26
CA PRO A 43 6.55 0.07 7.54
C PRO A 43 6.78 1.40 6.82
N ASP A 44 7.65 2.24 7.38
CA ASP A 44 8.12 3.44 6.71
C ASP A 44 8.70 3.10 5.32
N LEU A 45 8.60 4.05 4.39
CA LEU A 45 9.01 3.86 2.99
C LEU A 45 8.30 2.69 2.30
N THR A 46 7.08 2.34 2.71
CA THR A 46 6.22 1.38 2.00
C THR A 46 4.95 2.07 1.54
N ALA A 47 4.53 1.80 0.31
CA ALA A 47 3.36 2.38 -0.31
C ALA A 47 2.47 1.32 -0.95
N ILE A 48 1.17 1.62 -1.05
CA ILE A 48 0.24 0.91 -1.94
C ILE A 48 0.00 1.82 -3.15
N VAL A 49 0.39 1.36 -4.34
CA VAL A 49 0.26 2.10 -5.59
C VAL A 49 -0.96 1.61 -6.34
N ALA A 50 -1.88 2.52 -6.65
CA ALA A 50 -3.06 2.29 -7.47
C ALA A 50 -3.05 3.26 -8.64
N PHE A 51 -2.72 2.77 -9.84
CA PHE A 51 -2.79 3.58 -11.05
C PHE A 51 -4.23 3.76 -11.51
N ALA A 52 -4.51 4.85 -12.21
CA ALA A 52 -5.81 5.08 -12.80
C ALA A 52 -6.14 4.02 -13.88
N GLY A 53 -7.42 3.70 -13.99
CA GLY A 53 -7.94 2.69 -14.91
C GLY A 53 -7.98 1.29 -14.30
N ASP A 54 -8.13 0.27 -15.16
CA ASP A 54 -8.22 -1.13 -14.77
C ASP A 54 -6.82 -1.74 -14.61
N ARG A 55 -6.13 -1.31 -13.56
CA ARG A 55 -4.79 -1.79 -13.21
C ARG A 55 -4.81 -2.38 -11.80
N PRO A 56 -4.10 -3.49 -11.56
CA PRO A 56 -3.99 -4.04 -10.21
C PRO A 56 -3.24 -3.07 -9.31
N ILE A 57 -3.58 -3.09 -8.03
CA ILE A 57 -2.81 -2.37 -7.00
C ILE A 57 -1.58 -3.20 -6.60
N ALA A 58 -0.51 -2.52 -6.17
CA ALA A 58 0.72 -3.19 -5.75
C ALA A 58 1.31 -2.56 -4.48
N ARG A 59 1.84 -3.40 -3.59
CA ARG A 59 2.67 -2.96 -2.46
C ARG A 59 4.10 -2.72 -2.95
N THR A 60 4.61 -1.51 -2.75
CA THR A 60 5.89 -1.05 -3.29
C THR A 60 6.76 -0.46 -2.18
N LYS A 61 8.06 -0.80 -2.17
CA LYS A 61 9.05 -0.17 -1.29
C LYS A 61 9.59 1.07 -1.98
N LEU A 62 9.69 2.17 -1.23
CA LEU A 62 10.28 3.41 -1.66
C LEU A 62 11.76 3.42 -1.29
N GLU A 63 12.61 3.76 -2.25
CA GLU A 63 14.04 3.93 -2.00
C GLU A 63 14.33 5.38 -1.67
N PHE A 64 15.01 5.62 -0.54
CA PHE A 64 15.49 6.95 -0.22
C PHE A 64 16.64 7.33 -1.16
N GLN A 65 16.41 8.33 -2.01
CA GLN A 65 17.42 8.87 -2.90
C GLN A 65 17.87 10.25 -2.42
N GLN A 66 19.17 10.41 -2.19
CA GLN A 66 19.75 11.70 -1.85
C GLN A 66 19.99 12.53 -3.11
N PHE A 67 19.45 13.73 -3.16
CA PHE A 67 19.65 14.68 -4.26
C PHE A 67 20.61 15.80 -3.81
N LYS A 68 21.56 16.17 -4.69
CA LYS A 68 22.45 17.31 -4.42
C LYS A 68 21.64 18.61 -4.41
N GLN A 69 21.82 19.42 -3.37
CA GLN A 69 21.23 20.75 -3.30
C GLN A 69 21.82 21.64 -4.41
N GLN A 70 20.98 22.00 -5.38
CA GLN A 70 21.39 22.84 -6.52
C GLN A 70 21.25 24.34 -6.22
N VAL A 71 20.28 24.69 -5.37
CA VAL A 71 19.96 26.07 -5.00
C VAL A 71 19.77 26.17 -3.47
N PRO A 72 20.13 27.30 -2.85
CA PRO A 72 19.82 27.52 -1.45
C PRO A 72 18.31 27.42 -1.22
N SER A 73 17.89 26.71 -0.17
CA SER A 73 16.48 26.57 0.21
C SER A 73 15.88 27.89 0.69
N PHE A 74 16.72 28.79 1.19
CA PHE A 74 16.35 30.11 1.66
C PHE A 74 17.51 31.09 1.45
N VAL A 75 17.19 32.30 1.01
CA VAL A 75 18.14 33.43 0.88
C VAL A 75 17.50 34.64 1.57
N GLU A 76 18.14 35.14 2.63
CA GLU A 76 17.66 36.31 3.35
C GLU A 76 17.86 37.60 2.54
N ARG A 77 16.88 38.51 2.58
CA ARG A 77 16.85 39.72 1.74
C ARG A 77 17.82 40.83 2.14
N ASN A 78 18.54 40.71 3.25
CA ASN A 78 19.35 41.81 3.82
C ASN A 78 20.82 41.82 3.38
N ALA A 79 21.28 40.86 2.57
CA ALA A 79 22.68 40.82 2.12
C ALA A 79 22.96 41.61 0.83
N ALA A 80 21.97 42.28 0.21
CA ALA A 80 22.10 42.84 -1.14
C ALA A 80 21.81 44.35 -1.30
N PHE A 81 21.43 45.08 -0.25
CA PHE A 81 21.20 46.53 -0.33
C PHE A 81 21.77 47.26 0.89
N GLY A 82 23.10 47.23 1.00
CA GLY A 82 23.87 48.06 1.92
C GLY A 82 25.08 48.62 1.18
N GLY A 83 24.85 49.68 0.39
CA GLY A 83 25.83 50.43 -0.37
C GLY A 83 25.24 51.76 -0.80
#